data_AF-A0A453ATP9-F1
#
_entry.id   AF-A0A453ATP9-F1
#
_cell.length_a   1.000
_cell.length_b   1.000
_cell.length_c   1.000
_cell.angle_alpha   90.00
_cell.angle_beta   90.00
_cell.angle_gamma   90.00
#
_symmetry.space_group_name_H-M   'P 1'
#
loop_
_entity.id
_entity.type
_entity.pdbx_description
1 polymer ?
#
loop_
_entity_poly.entity_id
_entity_poly.type
_entity_poly.pdbx_seq_one_letter_code
_entity_poly.pdbx_strand_id
1 'polypeptide(L)'
;MSDGEVIRSAPYRDLFADCQEFKDLVNAHKDTIEISDVDNNVAPHRANGTSTKEKHHINGSGYTKSEKPSPAHQLIKEEERETGDTGLKPYMIYLRQNRGFMYASLCVISHMIFIVGQIAQNSWMAANVQDPRVSTLRLITVYIVIGLCTVLFLLSRCLSVVVLGVQTSRSLFSQLLDSLFRAPMSFYDSTPLGRVLSRVSSDLSTVDLDVPFAFMFSLSASLNGYSNLGVLAVVTWQVLFVSVPMIVLSVRLQRYYLASAKELMRINGTTKSALANHLGESISGAITIRAFEEEDRFFDKNSDLVDKNAIPYFYNFAATEWLIQRLEIMSAAVLSFSAFLIVLLPPGTFSPGE
;
A
#
# COMPACT_ATOMS: atom_id res chain seq x y z
N MET A 1 -7.69 -11.88 -45.10
CA MET A 1 -8.69 -10.80 -45.23
C MET A 1 -8.07 -9.77 -46.16
N SER A 2 -8.79 -9.35 -47.20
CA SER A 2 -8.45 -8.15 -47.99
C SER A 2 -9.66 -7.23 -47.92
N ASP A 3 -9.43 -5.92 -47.82
CA ASP A 3 -10.49 -4.89 -47.77
C ASP A 3 -11.57 -5.12 -46.70
N GLY A 4 -11.20 -5.72 -45.56
CA GLY A 4 -12.09 -5.91 -44.42
C GLY A 4 -13.06 -7.10 -44.52
N GLU A 5 -13.00 -7.91 -45.59
CA GLU A 5 -13.82 -9.10 -45.75
C GLU A 5 -13.02 -10.42 -45.65
N VAL A 6 -13.68 -11.47 -45.14
CA VAL A 6 -13.11 -12.83 -45.03
C VAL A 6 -13.21 -13.54 -46.37
N ILE A 7 -12.13 -13.49 -47.14
CA ILE A 7 -12.04 -14.14 -48.47
C ILE A 7 -12.09 -15.67 -48.36
N ARG A 8 -11.50 -16.26 -47.30
CA ARG A 8 -11.46 -17.73 -47.10
C ARG A 8 -11.20 -18.10 -45.65
N SER A 9 -11.81 -19.19 -45.20
CA SER A 9 -11.54 -19.84 -43.91
C SER A 9 -11.26 -21.33 -44.13
N ALA A 10 -10.06 -21.78 -43.76
CA ALA A 10 -9.67 -23.20 -43.80
C ALA A 10 -8.58 -23.48 -42.73
N PRO A 11 -8.20 -24.73 -42.49
CA PRO A 11 -7.06 -25.06 -41.63
C PRO A 11 -5.77 -24.42 -42.13
N TYR A 12 -4.84 -24.09 -41.21
CA TYR A 12 -3.59 -23.39 -41.52
C TYR A 12 -2.79 -24.04 -42.66
N ARG A 13 -2.71 -25.37 -42.69
CA ARG A 13 -1.96 -26.11 -43.71
C ARG A 13 -2.53 -25.93 -45.12
N ASP A 14 -3.85 -25.84 -45.22
CA ASP A 14 -4.56 -25.70 -46.48
C ASP A 14 -4.51 -24.25 -46.97
N LEU A 15 -4.66 -23.28 -46.05
CA LEU A 15 -4.44 -21.85 -46.35
C LEU A 15 -3.01 -21.57 -46.80
N PHE A 16 -2.03 -22.18 -46.15
CA PHE A 16 -0.62 -22.02 -46.51
C PHE A 16 -0.24 -22.78 -47.79
N ALA A 17 -1.01 -23.74 -48.26
CA ALA A 17 -0.76 -24.39 -49.55
C ALA A 17 -1.40 -23.61 -50.71
N ASP A 18 -2.66 -23.20 -50.54
CA ASP A 18 -3.53 -22.75 -51.63
C ASP A 18 -3.67 -21.22 -51.74
N CYS A 19 -3.32 -20.44 -50.71
CA CYS A 19 -3.48 -18.99 -50.72
C CYS A 19 -2.12 -18.27 -50.77
N GLN A 20 -1.81 -17.67 -51.92
CA GLN A 20 -0.57 -16.94 -52.13
C GLN A 20 -0.49 -15.68 -51.26
N GLU A 21 -1.59 -14.92 -51.13
CA GLU A 21 -1.65 -13.73 -50.26
C GLU A 21 -1.37 -14.05 -48.79
N PHE A 22 -1.86 -15.21 -48.32
CA PHE A 22 -1.58 -15.66 -46.95
C PHE A 22 -0.11 -16.06 -46.78
N LYS A 23 0.49 -16.74 -47.77
CA LYS A 23 1.94 -17.03 -47.77
C LYS A 23 2.77 -15.75 -47.72
N ASP A 24 2.43 -14.76 -48.54
CA ASP A 24 3.15 -13.49 -48.63
C ASP A 24 3.04 -12.70 -47.32
N LEU A 25 1.87 -12.74 -46.65
CA LEU A 25 1.68 -12.15 -45.33
C LEU A 25 2.50 -12.85 -44.23
N VAL A 26 2.53 -14.19 -44.24
CA VAL A 26 3.31 -14.98 -43.27
C VAL A 26 4.81 -14.77 -43.49
N ASN A 27 5.25 -14.70 -44.75
CA ASN A 27 6.64 -14.43 -45.10
C ASN A 27 7.04 -12.99 -44.74
N ALA A 28 6.20 -12.00 -45.03
CA ALA A 28 6.45 -10.61 -44.63
C ALA A 28 6.58 -10.47 -43.10
N HIS A 29 5.74 -11.17 -42.33
CA HIS A 29 5.86 -11.20 -40.87
C HIS A 29 7.19 -11.83 -40.42
N LYS A 30 7.61 -12.92 -41.06
CA LYS A 30 8.88 -13.59 -40.78
C LYS A 30 10.09 -12.71 -41.12
N ASP A 31 10.06 -12.01 -42.25
CA ASP A 31 11.10 -11.07 -42.66
C ASP A 31 11.19 -9.88 -41.70
N THR A 32 10.06 -9.40 -41.16
CA THR A 32 10.06 -8.32 -40.17
C THR A 32 10.72 -8.76 -38.85
N ILE A 33 10.52 -10.02 -38.45
CA ILE A 33 11.16 -10.62 -37.28
C ILE A 33 12.67 -10.77 -37.55
N GLU A 34 13.07 -11.29 -38.71
CA GLU A 34 14.49 -11.46 -39.05
C GLU A 34 15.24 -10.13 -39.18
N ILE A 35 14.61 -9.06 -39.71
CA ILE A 35 15.21 -7.71 -39.78
C ILE A 35 15.43 -7.13 -38.38
N SER A 36 14.54 -7.42 -37.43
CA SER A 36 14.69 -6.97 -36.04
C SER A 36 15.82 -7.68 -35.28
N ASP A 37 16.19 -8.90 -35.71
CA ASP A 37 17.32 -9.67 -35.16
C ASP A 37 18.68 -9.22 -35.72
N VAL A 38 18.71 -8.67 -36.95
CA VAL A 38 19.95 -8.20 -37.60
C VAL A 38 20.41 -6.85 -37.06
N ASP A 39 19.50 -5.94 -36.70
CA ASP A 39 19.84 -4.59 -36.21
C ASP A 39 20.45 -4.58 -34.79
N ASN A 40 20.31 -5.68 -34.04
CA ASN A 40 20.88 -5.83 -32.69
C ASN A 40 22.32 -6.36 -32.65
N ASN A 41 22.92 -6.73 -33.80
CA ASN A 41 24.25 -7.32 -33.85
C ASN A 41 25.18 -6.59 -34.84
N VAL A 42 25.61 -5.37 -34.50
CA VAL A 42 26.73 -4.71 -35.20
C VAL A 42 27.81 -4.26 -34.22
N ALA A 43 28.86 -5.09 -34.07
CA ALA A 43 30.26 -4.68 -34.00
C ALA A 43 31.22 -5.87 -34.30
N PRO A 44 32.45 -5.64 -34.79
CA PRO A 44 33.03 -6.47 -35.84
C PRO A 44 34.15 -7.42 -35.37
N HIS A 45 34.28 -8.60 -36.00
CA HIS A 45 35.56 -9.10 -36.56
C HIS A 45 35.48 -10.52 -37.18
N ARG A 46 35.91 -10.59 -38.44
CA ARG A 46 36.96 -11.44 -39.01
C ARG A 46 36.80 -12.99 -39.01
N ALA A 47 36.58 -13.48 -40.24
CA ALA A 47 37.22 -14.63 -40.90
C ALA A 47 37.13 -16.04 -40.28
N ASN A 48 36.38 -16.94 -40.93
CA ASN A 48 36.91 -18.01 -41.79
C ASN A 48 35.77 -18.99 -42.16
N GLY A 49 35.74 -19.40 -43.42
CA GLY A 49 34.69 -20.29 -43.93
C GLY A 49 34.86 -21.74 -43.51
N THR A 50 33.77 -22.50 -43.51
CA THR A 50 33.73 -23.85 -44.08
C THR A 50 32.29 -24.29 -44.35
N SER A 51 32.09 -24.88 -45.51
CA SER A 51 30.87 -25.54 -45.98
C SER A 51 30.58 -26.82 -45.19
N THR A 52 29.34 -27.07 -44.77
CA THR A 52 28.81 -28.46 -44.70
C THR A 52 27.27 -28.54 -44.74
N LYS A 53 26.77 -29.02 -45.89
CA LYS A 53 25.64 -29.93 -46.14
C LYS A 53 24.43 -29.96 -45.19
N GLU A 54 23.33 -29.48 -45.77
CA GLU A 54 21.97 -30.03 -45.75
C GLU A 54 21.83 -31.51 -45.33
N LYS A 55 20.96 -31.77 -44.34
CA LYS A 55 20.18 -33.01 -44.24
C LYS A 55 18.79 -32.72 -43.68
N HIS A 56 17.81 -32.91 -44.56
CA HIS A 56 16.38 -32.97 -44.28
C HIS A 56 16.08 -34.22 -43.43
N HIS A 57 15.45 -34.05 -42.26
CA HIS A 57 14.74 -35.14 -41.58
C HIS A 57 13.44 -34.59 -40.97
N ILE A 58 12.33 -35.06 -41.53
CA ILE A 58 10.97 -34.88 -41.03
C ILE A 58 10.70 -36.03 -40.05
N ASN A 59 10.35 -35.72 -38.79
CA ASN A 59 9.31 -36.41 -38.03
C ASN A 59 9.16 -35.85 -36.61
N GLY A 60 7.91 -35.77 -36.15
CA GLY A 60 7.59 -35.84 -34.73
C GLY A 60 6.83 -34.63 -34.17
N SER A 61 5.51 -34.76 -34.15
CA SER A 61 4.58 -33.99 -33.33
C SER A 61 5.08 -33.83 -31.89
N GLY A 62 5.50 -32.62 -31.53
CA GLY A 62 5.71 -32.19 -30.16
C GLY A 62 5.01 -30.85 -29.98
N TYR A 63 4.05 -30.80 -29.05
CA TYR A 63 3.46 -29.55 -28.58
C TYR A 63 4.59 -28.63 -28.11
N THR A 64 4.93 -27.62 -28.92
CA THR A 64 5.85 -26.55 -28.52
C THR A 64 5.12 -25.75 -27.45
N LYS A 65 5.49 -26.04 -26.20
CA LYS A 65 5.21 -25.19 -25.06
C LYS A 65 5.69 -23.79 -25.44
N SER A 66 4.77 -22.84 -25.59
CA SER A 66 5.10 -21.44 -25.86
C SER A 66 6.15 -20.99 -24.84
N GLU A 67 7.39 -20.82 -25.30
CA GLU A 67 8.43 -20.20 -24.50
C GLU A 67 7.94 -18.80 -24.15
N LYS A 68 7.95 -18.48 -22.86
CA LYS A 68 7.73 -17.10 -22.41
C LYS A 68 8.70 -16.22 -23.21
N PRO A 69 8.21 -15.12 -23.84
CA PRO A 69 9.07 -14.29 -24.66
C PRO A 69 10.26 -13.80 -23.83
N SER A 70 11.46 -13.87 -24.43
CA SER A 70 12.67 -13.25 -23.90
C SER A 70 12.40 -11.79 -23.53
N PRO A 71 12.98 -11.25 -22.44
CA PRO A 71 12.73 -9.88 -21.96
C PRO A 71 12.99 -8.78 -23.01
N ALA A 72 13.71 -9.09 -24.10
CA ALA A 72 13.94 -8.17 -25.22
C ALA A 72 12.71 -7.96 -26.12
N HIS A 73 11.75 -8.89 -26.14
CA HIS A 73 10.57 -8.87 -27.03
C HIS A 73 9.29 -8.32 -26.38
N GLN A 74 9.34 -7.92 -25.11
CA GLN A 74 8.19 -7.40 -24.38
C GLN A 74 8.16 -5.86 -24.48
N LEU A 75 7.38 -5.32 -25.42
CA LEU A 75 7.18 -3.87 -25.59
C LEU A 75 6.63 -3.20 -24.31
N ILE A 76 5.82 -3.94 -23.54
CA ILE A 76 5.30 -3.47 -22.25
C ILE A 76 6.29 -3.81 -21.15
N LYS A 77 6.94 -2.79 -20.58
CA LYS A 77 7.80 -2.98 -19.41
C LYS A 77 6.97 -3.53 -18.24
N GLU A 78 7.40 -4.65 -17.67
CA GLU A 78 6.91 -5.10 -16.35
C GLU A 78 7.23 -4.01 -15.32
N GLU A 79 6.29 -3.77 -14.41
CA GLU A 79 6.40 -2.68 -13.45
C GLU A 79 7.60 -2.89 -12.52
N GLU A 80 8.54 -1.95 -12.52
CA GLU A 80 9.68 -1.94 -11.60
C GLU A 80 9.15 -1.87 -10.16
N ARG A 81 9.22 -3.00 -9.48
CA ARG A 81 8.86 -3.14 -8.09
C ARG A 81 10.09 -2.87 -7.24
N GLU A 82 10.10 -1.76 -6.50
CA GLU A 82 11.13 -1.56 -5.47
C GLU A 82 11.02 -2.69 -4.43
N THR A 83 11.95 -3.63 -4.47
CA THR A 83 12.10 -4.67 -3.46
C THR A 83 12.91 -4.12 -2.30
N GLY A 84 12.24 -3.67 -1.25
CA GLY A 84 12.90 -3.22 -0.01
C GLY A 84 12.02 -2.37 0.89
N ASP A 85 12.42 -2.22 2.15
CA ASP A 85 11.84 -1.24 3.08
C ASP A 85 12.47 0.13 2.79
N THR A 86 11.74 1.02 2.12
CA THR A 86 12.19 2.40 1.88
C THR A 86 12.13 3.28 3.15
N GLY A 87 11.68 2.74 4.28
CA GLY A 87 11.70 3.39 5.58
C GLY A 87 10.96 4.73 5.57
N LEU A 88 11.62 5.77 6.10
CA LEU A 88 11.05 7.11 6.24
C LEU A 88 11.22 7.99 4.99
N LYS A 89 11.90 7.51 3.94
CA LYS A 89 12.20 8.29 2.74
C LYS A 89 10.94 8.81 2.02
N PRO A 90 9.87 8.01 1.82
CA PRO A 90 8.64 8.50 1.19
C PRO A 90 7.96 9.62 2.00
N TYR A 91 7.95 9.51 3.32
CA TYR A 91 7.40 10.54 4.21
C TYR A 91 8.20 11.84 4.16
N MET A 92 9.54 11.76 4.07
CA MET A 92 10.38 12.95 3.88
C MET A 92 10.14 13.63 2.54
N ILE A 93 9.92 12.87 1.46
CA ILE A 93 9.58 13.43 0.14
C ILE A 93 8.23 14.15 0.22
N TYR A 94 7.25 13.53 0.87
CA TYR A 94 5.93 14.12 1.09
C TYR A 94 6.02 15.45 1.87
N LEU A 95 6.75 15.47 3.00
CA LEU A 95 6.90 16.65 3.85
C LEU A 95 7.72 17.79 3.21
N ARG A 96 8.66 17.45 2.31
CA ARG A 96 9.49 18.43 1.60
C ARG A 96 8.70 19.23 0.58
N GLN A 97 7.53 18.73 0.18
CA GLN A 97 6.71 19.37 -0.81
C GLN A 97 6.08 20.66 -0.28
N ASN A 98 6.24 21.77 -1.01
CA ASN A 98 5.47 23.02 -0.89
C ASN A 98 5.21 23.52 0.56
N ARG A 99 6.29 23.83 1.30
CA ARG A 99 6.27 24.28 2.72
C ARG A 99 5.59 23.29 3.69
N GLY A 100 5.46 22.01 3.31
CA GLY A 100 4.83 20.97 4.12
C GLY A 100 5.44 20.82 5.51
N PHE A 101 6.76 20.98 5.65
CA PHE A 101 7.44 21.01 6.95
C PHE A 101 6.88 22.06 7.92
N MET A 102 6.49 23.25 7.44
CA MET A 102 5.91 24.27 8.31
C MET A 102 4.57 23.83 8.86
N TYR A 103 3.66 23.36 8.00
CA TYR A 103 2.33 22.88 8.42
C TYR A 103 2.42 21.63 9.30
N ALA A 104 3.34 20.72 9.00
CA ALA A 104 3.60 19.55 9.84
C ALA A 104 4.15 19.95 11.21
N SER A 105 5.08 20.92 11.29
CA SER A 105 5.57 21.43 12.56
C SER A 105 4.46 22.11 13.39
N LEU A 106 3.59 22.89 12.74
CA LEU A 106 2.43 23.50 13.37
C LEU A 106 1.46 22.43 13.90
N CYS A 107 1.23 21.36 13.14
CA CYS A 107 0.41 20.22 13.60
C CYS A 107 1.00 19.58 14.87
N VAL A 108 2.31 19.34 14.89
CA VAL A 108 3.00 18.75 16.05
C VAL A 108 2.91 19.66 17.25
N ILE A 109 3.17 20.96 17.10
CA ILE A 109 3.08 21.93 18.19
C ILE A 109 1.65 22.00 18.74
N SER A 110 0.63 22.13 17.89
CA SER A 110 -0.78 22.14 18.32
C SER A 110 -1.17 20.84 19.01
N HIS A 111 -0.64 19.69 18.56
CA HIS A 111 -0.88 18.39 19.21
C HIS A 111 -0.18 18.28 20.58
N MET A 112 1.04 18.80 20.71
CA MET A 112 1.75 18.85 21.99
C MET A 112 1.02 19.73 23.00
N ILE A 113 0.54 20.91 22.58
CA ILE A 113 -0.26 21.80 23.44
C ILE A 113 -1.56 21.12 23.85
N PHE A 114 -2.22 20.42 22.92
CA PHE A 114 -3.42 19.64 23.23
C PHE A 114 -3.16 18.57 24.31
N ILE A 115 -2.07 17.80 24.18
CA ILE A 115 -1.69 16.79 25.17
C ILE A 115 -1.38 17.44 26.53
N VAL A 116 -0.56 18.48 26.55
CA VAL A 116 -0.21 19.18 27.81
C VAL A 116 -1.46 19.74 28.47
N GLY A 117 -2.37 20.33 27.70
CA GLY A 117 -3.64 20.83 28.21
C GLY A 117 -4.54 19.72 28.76
N GLN A 118 -4.62 18.56 28.10
CA GLN A 118 -5.34 17.39 28.62
C GLN A 118 -4.75 16.89 29.94
N ILE A 119 -3.42 16.78 30.04
CA ILE A 119 -2.74 16.38 31.28
C ILE A 119 -2.99 17.40 32.38
N ALA A 120 -2.88 18.70 32.09
CA ALA A 120 -3.13 19.78 33.03
C ALA A 120 -4.59 19.78 33.52
N GLN A 121 -5.55 19.55 32.61
CA GLN A 121 -6.97 19.45 32.93
C GLN A 121 -7.25 18.28 33.88
N ASN A 122 -6.68 17.10 33.59
CA ASN A 122 -6.83 15.91 34.44
C ASN A 122 -6.14 16.10 35.79
N SER A 123 -4.93 16.66 35.82
CA SER A 123 -4.17 16.92 37.04
C SER A 123 -4.86 17.98 37.92
N TRP A 124 -5.43 19.02 37.32
CA TRP A 124 -6.20 20.03 38.03
C TRP A 124 -7.43 19.44 38.72
N MET A 125 -8.17 18.57 38.01
CA MET A 125 -9.30 17.86 38.57
C MET A 125 -8.87 16.94 39.71
N ALA A 126 -7.83 16.12 39.49
CA ALA A 126 -7.28 15.20 40.49
C ALA A 126 -6.86 15.89 41.80
N ALA A 127 -6.19 17.04 41.71
CA ALA A 127 -5.69 17.76 42.88
C ALA A 127 -6.80 18.47 43.68
N ASN A 128 -7.76 19.11 42.99
CA ASN A 128 -8.71 20.01 43.64
C ASN A 128 -10.08 19.39 43.96
N VAL A 129 -10.34 18.13 43.56
CA VAL A 129 -11.65 17.49 43.79
C VAL A 129 -11.94 17.23 45.27
N GLN A 130 -10.89 17.05 46.09
CA GLN A 130 -11.01 16.78 47.53
C GLN A 130 -10.75 18.01 48.40
N ASP A 131 -10.32 19.13 47.82
CA ASP A 131 -9.97 20.34 48.58
C ASP A 131 -11.22 21.14 48.97
N PRO A 132 -11.59 21.22 50.27
CA PRO A 132 -12.77 21.96 50.71
C PRO A 132 -12.64 23.49 50.55
N ARG A 133 -11.44 23.98 50.17
CA ARG A 133 -11.14 25.40 49.92
C ARG A 133 -11.58 25.87 48.54
N VAL A 134 -11.81 24.96 47.60
CA VAL A 134 -12.18 25.28 46.22
C VAL A 134 -13.69 25.11 46.06
N SER A 135 -14.39 26.21 45.74
CA SER A 135 -15.81 26.13 45.39
C SER A 135 -16.00 25.26 44.14
N THR A 136 -17.01 24.39 44.17
CA THR A 136 -17.40 23.52 43.04
C THR A 136 -17.56 24.31 41.73
N LEU A 137 -18.08 25.54 41.80
CA LEU A 137 -18.21 26.41 40.63
C LEU A 137 -16.86 26.81 40.04
N ARG A 138 -15.86 27.10 40.88
CA ARG A 138 -14.50 27.43 40.43
C ARG A 138 -13.81 26.22 39.81
N LEU A 139 -13.96 25.03 40.40
CA LEU A 139 -13.42 23.78 39.86
C LEU A 139 -13.92 23.52 38.44
N ILE A 140 -15.25 23.58 38.24
CA ILE A 140 -15.90 23.35 36.94
C ILE A 140 -15.52 24.46 35.94
N THR A 141 -15.48 25.72 36.37
CA THR A 141 -15.16 26.84 35.47
C THR A 141 -13.74 26.70 34.91
N VAL A 142 -12.74 26.41 35.75
CA VAL A 142 -11.35 26.24 35.29
C VAL A 142 -11.23 25.01 34.36
N TYR A 143 -11.90 23.91 34.70
CA TYR A 143 -11.94 22.71 33.85
C TYR A 143 -12.51 23.00 32.45
N ILE A 144 -13.64 23.72 32.38
CA ILE A 144 -14.27 24.10 31.10
C ILE A 144 -13.37 25.04 30.30
N VAL A 145 -12.72 26.01 30.94
CA VAL A 145 -11.83 26.96 30.24
C VAL A 145 -10.63 26.24 29.62
N ILE A 146 -9.99 25.31 30.35
CA ILE A 146 -8.89 24.50 29.81
C ILE A 146 -9.39 23.61 28.66
N GLY A 147 -10.56 22.99 28.83
CA GLY A 147 -11.20 22.17 27.80
C GLY A 147 -11.51 22.96 26.52
N LEU A 148 -12.06 24.16 26.64
CA LEU A 148 -12.34 25.03 25.49
C LEU A 148 -11.04 25.43 24.78
N CYS A 149 -10.00 25.77 25.53
CA CYS A 149 -8.68 26.09 24.95
C CYS A 149 -8.10 24.89 24.19
N THR A 150 -8.13 23.69 24.76
CA THR A 150 -7.59 22.48 24.12
C THR A 150 -8.36 22.11 22.85
N VAL A 151 -9.69 22.28 22.83
CA VAL A 151 -10.51 22.08 21.63
C VAL A 151 -10.12 23.05 20.50
N LEU A 152 -9.78 24.31 20.81
CA LEU A 152 -9.28 25.25 19.79
C LEU A 152 -7.96 24.78 19.17
N PHE A 153 -7.03 24.25 19.97
CA PHE A 153 -5.79 23.67 19.46
C PHE A 153 -6.03 22.38 18.66
N LEU A 154 -7.01 21.58 19.06
CA LEU A 154 -7.44 20.41 18.29
C LEU A 154 -7.98 20.83 16.91
N LEU A 155 -8.79 21.88 16.85
CA LEU A 155 -9.30 22.44 15.60
C LEU A 155 -8.16 22.99 14.72
N SER A 156 -7.23 23.74 15.31
CA SER A 156 -6.03 24.24 14.61
C SER A 156 -5.21 23.09 14.00
N ARG A 157 -5.03 21.99 14.73
CA ARG A 157 -4.38 20.77 14.23
C ARG A 157 -5.15 20.22 13.03
N CYS A 158 -6.46 20.00 13.14
CA CYS A 158 -7.28 19.47 12.05
C CYS A 158 -7.18 20.32 10.78
N LEU A 159 -7.28 21.65 10.91
CA LEU A 159 -7.12 22.57 9.78
C LEU A 159 -5.73 22.49 9.15
N SER A 160 -4.68 22.44 9.99
CA SER A 160 -3.29 22.35 9.53
C SER A 160 -3.03 21.06 8.75
N VAL A 161 -3.64 19.94 9.15
CA VAL A 161 -3.54 18.66 8.43
C VAL A 161 -4.22 18.73 7.08
N VAL A 162 -5.43 19.30 7.00
CA VAL A 162 -6.14 19.45 5.72
C VAL A 162 -5.35 20.35 4.78
N VAL A 163 -4.82 21.47 5.26
CA VAL A 163 -3.98 22.37 4.46
C VAL A 163 -2.70 21.68 3.98
N LEU A 164 -2.04 20.91 4.85
CA LEU A 164 -0.86 20.11 4.47
C LEU A 164 -1.20 19.11 3.36
N GLY A 165 -2.30 18.37 3.51
CA GLY A 165 -2.75 17.37 2.53
C GLY A 165 -3.03 18.00 1.16
N VAL A 166 -3.87 19.04 1.12
CA VAL A 166 -4.24 19.72 -0.14
C VAL A 166 -3.03 20.37 -0.81
N GLN A 167 -2.15 21.03 -0.05
CA GLN A 167 -0.99 21.72 -0.61
C GLN A 167 0.04 20.74 -1.18
N THR A 168 0.22 19.60 -0.50
CA THR A 168 1.12 18.53 -0.94
C THR A 168 0.57 17.81 -2.16
N SER A 169 -0.72 17.43 -2.13
CA SER A 169 -1.48 16.85 -3.24
C SER A 169 -1.34 17.69 -4.51
N ARG A 170 -1.70 18.99 -4.46
CA ARG A 170 -1.62 19.89 -5.62
C ARG A 170 -0.23 19.96 -6.22
N SER A 171 0.79 20.00 -5.37
CA SER A 171 2.18 20.08 -5.83
C SER A 171 2.65 18.77 -6.45
N LEU A 172 2.29 17.62 -5.86
CA LEU A 172 2.60 16.30 -6.43
C LEU A 172 1.86 16.08 -7.76
N PHE A 173 0.59 16.45 -7.84
CA PHE A 173 -0.19 16.40 -9.07
C PHE A 173 0.42 17.28 -10.18
N SER A 174 0.80 18.52 -9.85
CA SER A 174 1.43 19.42 -10.82
C SER A 174 2.78 18.88 -11.33
N GLN A 175 3.59 18.27 -10.46
CA GLN A 175 4.86 17.66 -10.85
C GLN A 175 4.65 16.41 -11.71
N LEU A 176 3.67 15.58 -11.35
CA LEU A 176 3.28 14.40 -12.13
C LEU A 176 2.84 14.81 -13.54
N LEU A 177 2.00 15.83 -13.64
CA LEU A 177 1.46 16.33 -14.90
C LEU A 177 2.56 16.97 -15.77
N ASP A 178 3.44 17.78 -15.20
CA ASP A 178 4.59 18.37 -15.92
C ASP A 178 5.57 17.30 -16.40
N SER A 179 5.84 16.28 -15.57
CA SER A 179 6.67 15.14 -15.95
C SER A 179 6.04 14.28 -17.03
N LEU A 180 4.71 14.12 -17.02
CA LEU A 180 3.99 13.36 -18.03
C LEU A 180 4.12 14.07 -19.39
N PHE A 181 3.79 15.36 -19.47
CA PHE A 181 3.91 16.12 -20.72
C PHE A 181 5.33 16.21 -21.30
N ARG A 182 6.36 16.10 -20.45
CA ARG A 182 7.77 16.10 -20.88
C ARG A 182 8.34 14.71 -21.15
N ALA A 183 7.58 13.65 -20.92
CA ALA A 183 8.04 12.29 -21.16
C ALA A 183 8.24 12.03 -22.67
N PRO A 184 9.30 11.31 -23.08
CA PRO A 184 9.53 10.96 -24.48
C PRO A 184 8.46 9.99 -25.00
N MET A 185 8.25 9.95 -26.33
CA MET A 185 7.27 9.04 -26.95
C MET A 185 7.48 7.57 -26.54
N SER A 186 8.74 7.15 -26.38
CA SER A 186 9.10 5.80 -25.92
C SER A 186 8.50 5.41 -24.57
N PHE A 187 8.24 6.38 -23.68
CA PHE A 187 7.55 6.12 -22.42
C PHE A 187 6.09 5.73 -22.67
N TYR A 188 5.41 6.40 -23.60
CA TYR A 188 4.02 6.14 -23.94
C TYR A 188 3.84 4.84 -24.72
N ASP A 189 4.81 4.49 -25.58
CA ASP A 189 4.80 3.22 -26.30
C ASP A 189 5.06 2.02 -25.37
N SER A 190 5.87 2.23 -24.32
CA SER A 190 6.24 1.18 -23.35
C SER A 190 5.26 1.05 -22.17
N THR A 191 4.44 2.08 -21.93
CA THR A 191 3.56 2.17 -20.75
C THR A 191 2.10 2.15 -21.17
N PRO A 192 1.31 1.14 -20.79
CA PRO A 192 -0.09 1.07 -21.17
C PRO A 192 -0.86 2.24 -20.56
N LEU A 193 -1.78 2.83 -21.34
CA LEU A 193 -2.60 3.97 -20.92
C LEU A 193 -3.33 3.74 -19.58
N GLY A 194 -3.80 2.51 -19.35
CA GLY A 194 -4.46 2.12 -18.10
C GLY A 194 -3.58 2.29 -16.85
N ARG A 195 -2.25 2.10 -16.98
CA ARG A 195 -1.30 2.28 -15.86
C ARG A 195 -1.13 3.77 -15.52
N VAL A 196 -1.03 4.62 -16.54
CA VAL A 196 -0.98 6.08 -16.35
C VAL A 196 -2.27 6.56 -15.68
N LEU A 197 -3.43 6.09 -16.16
CA LEU A 197 -4.73 6.44 -15.58
C LEU A 197 -4.86 5.97 -14.13
N SER A 198 -4.42 4.76 -13.80
CA SER A 198 -4.42 4.24 -12.43
C SER A 198 -3.56 5.10 -11.50
N ARG A 199 -2.38 5.53 -11.94
CA ARG A 199 -1.47 6.39 -11.16
C ARG A 199 -2.07 7.79 -10.92
N VAL A 200 -2.66 8.39 -11.95
CA VAL A 200 -3.27 9.72 -11.86
C VAL A 200 -4.57 9.70 -11.06
N SER A 201 -5.32 8.59 -11.08
CA SER A 201 -6.61 8.48 -10.39
C SER A 201 -6.48 7.82 -9.02
N SER A 202 -6.17 6.53 -8.97
CA SER A 202 -6.20 5.73 -7.73
C SER A 202 -5.04 6.08 -6.80
N ASP A 203 -3.82 6.14 -7.32
CA ASP A 203 -2.65 6.37 -6.47
C ASP A 203 -2.65 7.81 -5.94
N LEU A 204 -3.01 8.79 -6.77
CA LEU A 204 -3.18 10.17 -6.33
C LEU A 204 -4.30 10.30 -5.29
N SER A 205 -5.45 9.65 -5.49
CA SER A 205 -6.53 9.64 -4.49
C SER A 205 -6.06 9.08 -3.14
N THR A 206 -5.20 8.07 -3.16
CA THR A 206 -4.61 7.49 -1.93
C THR A 206 -3.67 8.50 -1.26
N VAL A 207 -2.85 9.20 -2.04
CA VAL A 207 -1.94 10.26 -1.55
C VAL A 207 -2.71 11.47 -0.99
N ASP A 208 -3.89 11.75 -1.53
CA ASP A 208 -4.72 12.89 -1.16
C ASP A 208 -5.52 12.64 0.13
N LEU A 209 -6.05 11.42 0.30
CA LEU A 209 -6.97 11.08 1.40
C LEU A 209 -6.29 10.25 2.48
N ASP A 210 -5.66 9.14 2.10
CA ASP A 210 -5.20 8.13 3.06
C ASP A 210 -3.86 8.51 3.71
N VAL A 211 -2.91 9.02 2.91
CA VAL A 211 -1.56 9.34 3.40
C VAL A 211 -1.56 10.42 4.49
N PRO A 212 -2.22 11.60 4.33
CA PRO A 212 -2.21 12.62 5.39
C PRO A 212 -2.93 12.14 6.65
N PHE A 213 -4.03 11.40 6.50
CA PHE A 213 -4.75 10.83 7.64
C PHE A 213 -3.89 9.80 8.40
N ALA A 214 -3.30 8.83 7.70
CA ALA A 214 -2.48 7.79 8.30
C ALA A 214 -1.22 8.35 8.96
N PHE A 215 -0.53 9.29 8.30
CA PHE A 215 0.66 9.96 8.84
C PHE A 215 0.33 10.66 10.17
N MET A 216 -0.75 11.43 10.20
CA MET A 216 -1.16 12.18 11.38
C MET A 216 -1.68 11.27 12.49
N PHE A 217 -2.45 10.24 12.15
CA PHE A 217 -2.89 9.25 13.11
C PHE A 217 -1.71 8.56 13.78
N SER A 218 -0.72 8.10 13.00
CA SER A 218 0.49 7.46 13.53
C SER A 218 1.30 8.41 14.43
N LEU A 219 1.50 9.66 14.02
CA LEU A 219 2.24 10.66 14.78
C LEU A 219 1.50 11.03 16.08
N SER A 220 0.20 11.28 16.00
CA SER A 220 -0.64 11.62 17.16
C SER A 220 -0.72 10.47 18.15
N ALA A 221 -0.90 9.22 17.67
CA ALA A 221 -0.95 8.03 18.51
C ALA A 221 0.41 7.78 19.20
N SER A 222 1.52 7.94 18.49
CA SER A 222 2.87 7.79 19.05
C SER A 222 3.13 8.83 20.16
N LEU A 223 2.85 10.11 19.90
CA LEU A 223 3.01 11.18 20.88
C LEU A 223 2.11 10.97 22.10
N ASN A 224 0.87 10.53 21.89
CA ASN A 224 -0.04 10.19 22.98
C ASN A 224 0.49 9.01 23.81
N GLY A 225 1.01 7.95 23.16
CA GLY A 225 1.63 6.81 23.84
C GLY A 225 2.83 7.21 24.70
N TYR A 226 3.77 7.99 24.15
CA TYR A 226 4.92 8.50 24.93
C TYR A 226 4.49 9.39 26.09
N SER A 227 3.45 10.21 25.88
CA SER A 227 2.95 11.13 26.92
C SER A 227 2.26 10.37 28.05
N ASN A 228 1.41 9.39 27.75
CA ASN A 228 0.80 8.51 28.76
C ASN A 228 1.85 7.70 29.52
N LEU A 229 2.86 7.19 28.82
CA LEU A 229 3.98 6.50 29.47
C LEU A 229 4.76 7.45 30.39
N GLY A 230 4.96 8.71 29.99
CA GLY A 230 5.59 9.74 30.82
C GLY A 230 4.77 10.07 32.07
N VAL A 231 3.45 10.25 31.93
CA VAL A 231 2.54 10.46 33.07
C VAL A 231 2.60 9.28 34.02
N LEU A 232 2.50 8.05 33.50
CA LEU A 232 2.61 6.83 34.30
C LEU A 232 3.94 6.74 35.06
N ALA A 233 5.05 7.13 34.41
CA ALA A 233 6.37 7.12 35.03
C ALA A 233 6.50 8.13 36.18
N VAL A 234 5.82 9.28 36.10
CA VAL A 234 5.84 10.33 37.15
C VAL A 234 4.89 9.99 38.29
N VAL A 235 3.65 9.57 37.98
CA VAL A 235 2.62 9.31 38.98
C VAL A 235 2.86 8.01 39.71
N THR A 236 3.15 6.92 38.99
CA THR A 236 3.28 5.57 39.57
C THR A 236 4.53 4.87 39.07
N TRP A 237 5.70 5.38 39.49
CA TRP A 237 7.01 4.84 39.09
C TRP A 237 7.17 3.33 39.39
N GLN A 238 6.44 2.79 40.37
CA GLN A 238 6.44 1.37 40.74
C GLN A 238 5.85 0.47 39.63
N VAL A 239 4.85 0.95 38.89
CA VAL A 239 4.24 0.22 37.76
C VAL A 239 5.21 0.11 36.59
N LEU A 240 6.22 0.98 36.53
CA LEU A 240 7.24 0.99 35.49
C LEU A 240 8.02 -0.34 35.42
N PHE A 241 8.26 -0.99 36.56
CA PHE A 241 8.97 -2.28 36.61
C PHE A 241 8.26 -3.38 35.83
N VAL A 242 6.92 -3.35 35.77
CA VAL A 242 6.12 -4.33 35.03
C VAL A 242 5.79 -3.82 33.62
N SER A 243 5.63 -2.51 33.44
CA SER A 243 5.32 -1.96 32.11
C SER A 243 6.51 -2.05 31.15
N VAL A 244 7.74 -1.81 31.59
CA VAL A 244 8.95 -1.87 30.74
C VAL A 244 9.15 -3.24 30.07
N PRO A 245 9.17 -4.38 30.78
CA PRO A 245 9.32 -5.69 30.13
C PRO A 245 8.14 -6.00 29.19
N MET A 246 6.92 -5.57 29.53
CA MET A 246 5.75 -5.72 28.66
C MET A 246 5.88 -4.88 27.38
N ILE A 247 6.38 -3.65 27.45
CA ILE A 247 6.65 -2.82 26.27
C ILE A 247 7.71 -3.48 25.37
N VAL A 248 8.79 -4.01 25.94
CA VAL A 248 9.83 -4.72 25.17
C VAL A 248 9.25 -5.95 24.48
N LEU A 249 8.40 -6.72 25.17
CA LEU A 249 7.73 -7.89 24.60
C LEU A 249 6.77 -7.49 23.47
N SER A 250 5.97 -6.44 23.67
CA SER A 250 5.07 -5.87 22.66
C SER A 250 5.83 -5.43 21.41
N VAL A 251 6.96 -4.74 21.55
CA VAL A 251 7.79 -4.32 20.42
C VAL A 251 8.37 -5.52 19.67
N ARG A 252 8.82 -6.56 20.37
CA ARG A 252 9.29 -7.81 19.76
C ARG A 252 8.19 -8.51 18.99
N LEU A 253 7.00 -8.60 19.58
CA LEU A 253 5.82 -9.22 18.98
C LEU A 253 5.36 -8.45 17.74
N GLN A 254 5.35 -7.12 17.80
CA GLN A 254 5.00 -6.24 16.68
C GLN A 254 5.97 -6.42 15.51
N ARG A 255 7.28 -6.54 15.75
CA ARG A 255 8.25 -6.80 14.67
C ARG A 255 8.02 -8.15 14.00
N TYR A 256 7.73 -9.19 14.79
CA TYR A 256 7.40 -10.52 14.26
C TYR A 256 6.12 -10.51 13.42
N TYR A 257 5.07 -9.84 13.92
CA TYR A 257 3.83 -9.65 13.19
C TYR A 257 4.06 -8.89 11.88
N LEU A 258 4.79 -7.77 11.90
CA LEU A 258 5.02 -6.95 10.71
C LEU A 258 5.71 -7.72 9.58
N ALA A 259 6.67 -8.59 9.90
CA ALA A 259 7.32 -9.44 8.90
C ALA A 259 6.31 -10.37 8.20
N SER A 260 5.44 -11.01 8.99
CA SER A 260 4.42 -11.93 8.46
C SER A 260 3.30 -11.20 7.72
N ALA A 261 2.81 -10.09 8.28
CA ALA A 261 1.74 -9.28 7.71
C ALA A 261 2.13 -8.68 6.36
N LYS A 262 3.40 -8.25 6.19
CA LYS A 262 3.91 -7.73 4.91
C LYS A 262 3.81 -8.78 3.79
N GLU A 263 4.25 -10.00 4.04
CA GLU A 263 4.14 -11.09 3.05
C GLU A 263 2.68 -11.45 2.74
N LEU A 264 1.83 -11.45 3.76
CA LEU A 264 0.42 -11.78 3.60
C LEU A 264 -0.34 -10.69 2.82
N MET A 265 -0.02 -9.43 3.07
CA MET A 265 -0.53 -8.28 2.31
C MET A 265 -0.05 -8.32 0.85
N ARG A 266 1.19 -8.80 0.60
CA ARG A 266 1.71 -9.03 -0.75
C ARG A 266 0.91 -10.11 -1.48
N ILE A 267 0.64 -11.24 -0.85
CA ILE A 267 -0.17 -12.32 -1.45
C ILE A 267 -1.58 -11.80 -1.75
N ASN A 268 -2.22 -11.14 -0.78
CA ASN A 268 -3.56 -10.56 -0.94
C ASN A 268 -3.62 -9.53 -2.10
N GLY A 269 -2.58 -8.71 -2.26
CA GLY A 269 -2.48 -7.80 -3.40
C GLY A 269 -2.43 -8.52 -4.76
N THR A 270 -1.64 -9.60 -4.85
CA THR A 270 -1.53 -10.38 -6.09
C THR A 270 -2.81 -11.14 -6.44
N THR A 271 -3.48 -11.75 -5.46
CA THR A 271 -4.75 -12.47 -5.70
C THR A 271 -5.87 -11.53 -6.08
N LYS A 272 -5.96 -10.37 -5.43
CA LYS A 272 -6.95 -9.33 -5.74
C LYS A 272 -6.78 -8.81 -7.17
N SER A 273 -5.54 -8.59 -7.61
CA SER A 273 -5.27 -8.16 -8.99
C SER A 273 -5.65 -9.24 -10.01
N ALA A 274 -5.33 -10.51 -9.76
CA ALA A 274 -5.72 -11.60 -10.65
C ALA A 274 -7.24 -11.72 -10.82
N LEU A 275 -8.00 -11.58 -9.72
CA LEU A 275 -9.46 -11.55 -9.75
C LEU A 275 -10.00 -10.36 -10.55
N ALA A 276 -9.47 -9.16 -10.30
CA ALA A 276 -9.90 -7.95 -11.03
C ALA A 276 -9.60 -8.03 -12.53
N ASN A 277 -8.45 -8.60 -12.91
CA ASN A 277 -8.08 -8.79 -14.32
C ASN A 277 -9.03 -9.76 -15.02
N HIS A 278 -9.32 -10.92 -14.41
CA HIS A 278 -10.26 -11.90 -14.98
C HIS A 278 -11.67 -11.32 -15.11
N LEU A 279 -12.12 -10.53 -14.13
CA LEU A 279 -13.40 -9.85 -14.18
C LEU A 279 -13.44 -8.81 -15.32
N GLY A 280 -12.37 -8.04 -15.49
CA GLY A 280 -12.24 -7.07 -16.58
C GLY A 280 -12.29 -7.72 -17.95
N GLU A 281 -11.57 -8.83 -18.14
CA GLU A 281 -11.59 -9.62 -19.37
C GLU A 281 -12.98 -10.22 -19.64
N SER A 282 -13.64 -10.74 -18.60
CA SER A 282 -14.99 -11.31 -18.70
C SER A 282 -16.02 -10.26 -19.12
N ILE A 283 -15.94 -9.03 -18.59
CA ILE A 283 -16.83 -7.92 -18.95
C ILE A 283 -16.59 -7.48 -20.40
N SER A 284 -15.32 -7.32 -20.79
CA SER A 284 -14.96 -6.91 -22.15
C SER A 284 -15.31 -7.97 -23.20
N GLY A 285 -15.18 -9.24 -22.85
CA GLY A 285 -15.46 -10.40 -23.69
C GLY A 285 -16.88 -10.95 -23.55
N ALA A 286 -17.79 -10.27 -22.84
CA ALA A 286 -19.10 -10.82 -22.47
C ALA A 286 -19.92 -11.30 -23.68
N ILE A 287 -19.86 -10.58 -24.81
CA ILE A 287 -20.56 -10.96 -26.04
C ILE A 287 -19.99 -12.26 -26.62
N THR A 288 -18.65 -12.38 -26.65
CA THR A 288 -17.96 -13.57 -27.15
C THR A 288 -18.22 -14.79 -26.26
N ILE A 289 -18.18 -14.62 -24.94
CA ILE A 289 -18.46 -15.70 -23.98
C ILE A 289 -19.88 -16.24 -24.19
N ARG A 290 -20.87 -15.35 -24.34
CA ARG A 290 -22.26 -15.72 -24.63
C ARG A 290 -22.42 -16.39 -25.99
N ALA A 291 -21.73 -15.88 -27.01
CA ALA A 291 -21.80 -16.41 -28.37
C ALA A 291 -21.24 -17.84 -28.49
N PHE A 292 -20.28 -18.21 -27.64
CA PHE A 292 -19.71 -19.56 -27.59
C PHE A 292 -20.32 -20.43 -26.47
N GLU A 293 -21.31 -19.94 -25.74
CA GLU A 293 -21.97 -20.66 -24.63
C GLU A 293 -20.99 -21.16 -23.54
N GLU A 294 -19.91 -20.41 -23.28
CA GLU A 294 -18.85 -20.78 -22.31
C GLU A 294 -18.99 -20.06 -20.95
N GLU A 295 -20.22 -19.71 -20.57
CA GLU A 295 -20.53 -18.95 -19.36
C GLU A 295 -20.14 -19.71 -18.08
N ASP A 296 -20.48 -21.00 -18.02
CA ASP A 296 -20.21 -21.85 -16.86
C ASP A 296 -18.70 -21.98 -16.59
N ARG A 297 -17.88 -22.11 -17.64
CA ARG A 297 -16.42 -22.17 -17.51
C ARG A 297 -15.86 -20.90 -16.90
N PHE A 298 -16.34 -19.74 -17.34
CA PHE A 298 -15.92 -18.44 -16.78
C PHE A 298 -16.45 -18.24 -15.36
N PHE A 299 -17.66 -18.71 -15.07
CA PHE A 299 -18.25 -18.67 -13.73
C PHE A 299 -17.43 -19.51 -12.74
N ASP A 300 -17.13 -20.77 -13.07
CA ASP A 300 -16.32 -21.67 -12.26
C ASP A 300 -14.92 -21.08 -12.03
N LYS A 301 -14.33 -20.50 -13.08
CA LYS A 301 -13.02 -19.86 -12.97
C LYS A 301 -13.05 -18.63 -12.05
N ASN A 302 -14.11 -17.84 -12.14
CA ASN A 302 -14.29 -16.69 -11.27
C ASN A 302 -14.48 -17.12 -9.81
N SER A 303 -15.25 -18.18 -9.57
CA SER A 303 -15.44 -18.75 -8.22
C SER A 303 -14.11 -19.23 -7.60
N ASP A 304 -13.28 -19.96 -8.36
CA ASP A 304 -11.93 -20.39 -7.94
C ASP A 304 -11.03 -19.18 -7.57
N LEU A 305 -11.10 -18.09 -8.34
CA LEU A 305 -10.33 -16.88 -8.06
C LEU A 305 -10.83 -16.13 -6.82
N VAL A 306 -12.15 -16.10 -6.59
CA VAL A 306 -12.76 -15.54 -5.38
C VAL A 306 -12.30 -16.32 -4.15
N ASP A 307 -12.36 -17.65 -4.19
CA ASP A 307 -11.91 -18.52 -3.10
C ASP A 307 -10.41 -18.31 -2.81
N LYS A 308 -9.58 -18.27 -3.86
CA LYS A 308 -8.14 -17.98 -3.72
C LYS A 308 -7.85 -16.61 -3.13
N ASN A 309 -8.72 -15.62 -3.32
CA ASN A 309 -8.57 -14.30 -2.72
C ASN A 309 -9.10 -14.26 -1.27
N ALA A 310 -10.14 -15.02 -0.96
CA ALA A 310 -10.73 -15.08 0.38
C ALA A 310 -9.76 -15.66 1.42
N ILE A 311 -8.97 -16.67 1.05
CA ILE A 311 -8.00 -17.34 1.94
C ILE A 311 -6.95 -16.36 2.52
N PRO A 312 -6.13 -15.64 1.73
CA PRO A 312 -5.12 -14.73 2.26
C PRO A 312 -5.74 -13.54 3.00
N TYR A 313 -6.92 -13.09 2.56
CA TYR A 313 -7.68 -12.05 3.27
C TYR A 313 -8.06 -12.50 4.69
N PHE A 314 -8.60 -13.72 4.83
CA PHE A 314 -8.95 -14.29 6.13
C PHE A 314 -7.74 -14.44 7.03
N TYR A 315 -6.61 -14.94 6.51
CA TYR A 315 -5.38 -15.03 7.29
C TYR A 315 -4.85 -13.65 7.71
N ASN A 316 -5.00 -12.61 6.88
CA ASN A 316 -4.58 -11.26 7.23
C ASN A 316 -5.42 -10.69 8.37
N PHE A 317 -6.74 -10.91 8.31
CA PHE A 317 -7.65 -10.59 9.39
C PHE A 317 -7.29 -11.34 10.68
N ALA A 318 -7.13 -12.66 10.61
CA ALA A 318 -6.78 -13.49 11.76
C ALA A 318 -5.42 -13.12 12.39
N ALA A 319 -4.43 -12.76 11.58
CA ALA A 319 -3.12 -12.31 12.07
C ALA A 319 -3.23 -10.96 12.81
N THR A 320 -4.08 -10.04 12.31
CA THR A 320 -4.33 -8.74 12.95
C THR A 320 -4.99 -8.95 14.32
N GLU A 321 -6.06 -9.74 14.36
CA GLU A 321 -6.78 -10.09 15.60
C GLU A 321 -5.87 -10.81 16.60
N TRP A 322 -5.01 -11.71 16.14
CA TRP A 322 -4.04 -12.39 16.99
C TRP A 322 -3.09 -11.41 17.70
N LEU A 323 -2.61 -10.38 17.00
CA LEU A 323 -1.75 -9.36 17.60
C LEU A 323 -2.53 -8.52 18.60
N ILE A 324 -3.74 -8.07 18.23
CA ILE A 324 -4.61 -7.26 19.10
C ILE A 324 -4.86 -8.00 20.42
N GLN A 325 -5.30 -9.26 20.35
CA GLN A 325 -5.58 -10.07 21.53
C GLN A 325 -4.36 -10.20 22.44
N ARG A 326 -3.15 -10.39 21.88
CA ARG A 326 -1.91 -10.49 22.66
C ARG A 326 -1.54 -9.17 23.33
N LEU A 327 -1.68 -8.04 22.64
CA LEU A 327 -1.43 -6.71 23.21
C LEU A 327 -2.45 -6.37 24.30
N GLU A 328 -3.71 -6.73 24.14
CA GLU A 328 -4.75 -6.54 25.15
C GLU A 328 -4.50 -7.37 26.41
N ILE A 329 -4.09 -8.63 26.28
CA ILE A 329 -3.72 -9.47 27.43
C ILE A 329 -2.54 -8.85 28.19
N MET A 330 -1.54 -8.32 27.49
CA MET A 330 -0.41 -7.62 28.13
C MET A 330 -0.86 -6.34 28.84
N SER A 331 -1.75 -5.56 28.21
CA SER A 331 -2.35 -4.37 28.82
C SER A 331 -3.16 -4.70 30.08
N ALA A 332 -4.02 -5.74 30.01
CA ALA A 332 -4.80 -6.21 31.14
C ALA A 332 -3.92 -6.73 32.28
N ALA A 333 -2.78 -7.37 31.98
CA ALA A 333 -1.82 -7.79 32.99
C ALA A 333 -1.17 -6.59 33.71
N VAL A 334 -0.78 -5.55 32.96
CA VAL A 334 -0.25 -4.29 33.53
C VAL A 334 -1.30 -3.61 34.41
N LEU A 335 -2.56 -3.51 33.94
CA LEU A 335 -3.67 -2.92 34.71
C LEU A 335 -4.01 -3.71 35.97
N SER A 336 -4.00 -5.05 35.90
CA SER A 336 -4.23 -5.91 37.06
C SER A 336 -3.13 -5.77 38.10
N PHE A 337 -1.87 -5.68 37.65
CA PHE A 337 -0.73 -5.45 38.53
C PHE A 337 -0.76 -4.05 39.14
N SER A 338 -1.12 -3.01 38.38
CA SER A 338 -1.27 -1.65 38.93
C SER A 338 -2.38 -1.60 39.99
N ALA A 339 -3.53 -2.24 39.75
CA ALA A 339 -4.59 -2.34 40.73
C ALA A 339 -4.14 -3.08 42.00
N PHE A 340 -3.38 -4.17 41.85
CA PHE A 340 -2.81 -4.90 42.99
C PHE A 340 -1.83 -4.04 43.80
N LEU A 341 -0.96 -3.26 43.14
CA LEU A 341 -0.04 -2.35 43.82
C LEU A 341 -0.77 -1.25 44.60
N ILE A 342 -1.83 -0.68 44.03
CA ILE A 342 -2.65 0.34 44.71
C ILE A 342 -3.26 -0.23 46.00
N VAL A 343 -3.71 -1.49 46.01
CA VAL A 343 -4.28 -2.14 47.20
C VAL A 343 -3.21 -2.50 48.24
N LEU A 344 -1.99 -2.85 47.80
CA LEU A 344 -0.91 -3.29 48.69
C LEU A 344 -0.22 -2.12 49.41
N LEU A 345 -0.23 -0.92 48.83
CA LEU A 345 0.42 0.26 49.39
C LEU A 345 -0.43 0.87 50.52
N PRO A 346 0.21 1.32 51.63
CA PRO A 346 -0.52 1.85 52.78
C PRO A 346 -1.33 3.10 52.39
N PRO A 347 -2.53 3.28 53.00
CA PRO A 347 -3.39 4.43 52.74
C PRO A 347 -2.63 5.74 53.03
N GLY A 348 -2.53 6.61 52.02
CA GLY A 348 -1.78 7.87 52.08
C GLY A 348 -0.56 7.95 51.16
N THR A 349 -0.21 6.88 50.42
CA THR A 349 0.89 6.91 49.44
C THR A 349 0.51 7.60 48.13
N PHE A 350 -0.76 7.50 47.72
CA PHE A 350 -1.33 8.21 46.56
C PHE A 350 -2.53 9.03 47.01
N SER A 351 -2.66 10.24 46.48
CA SER A 351 -3.91 11.01 46.63
C SER A 351 -5.03 10.23 45.95
N PRO A 352 -6.28 10.18 46.47
CA PRO A 352 -7.34 9.39 45.83
C PRO A 352 -7.78 9.88 44.43
N GLY A 353 -7.13 10.93 43.90
CA GLY A 353 -7.28 11.41 42.52
C GLY A 353 -6.11 11.06 41.58
N GLU A 354 -5.03 10.46 42.08
CA GLU A 354 -3.85 9.96 41.33
C GLU A 354 -3.94 8.46 41.10
#